data_AF-A0A0N4Y458-F1
#
_entry.id   AF-A0A0N4Y458-F1
#
_cell.length_a   1.000
_cell.length_b   1.000
_cell.length_c   1.000
_cell.angle_alpha   90.00
_cell.angle_beta   90.00
_cell.angle_gamma   90.00
#
_symmetry.space_group_name_H-M   'P 1'
#
loop_
_entity.id
_entity.type
_entity.pdbx_description
1 polymer ?
#
loop_
_entity_poly.entity_id
_entity_poly.type
_entity_poly.pdbx_seq_one_letter_code
_entity_poly.pdbx_strand_id
1 'polypeptide(L)'
;MILRSILIATSLSVTLAEFCGNNRIPFGIEVHKDGHLALLCSRPNCHEKRYAECPERALSTSCSSNTSWVGGLQRTIDNHSFNFRLFLMCCEYPLMAQYGQLMFTNVVVRRGEFFEAEEKYDKNDEDVVHFDLISNLQKGMDDRGEYYSLTIHRYYCGQIPDSPPEWYLKKNWPFWPEMTTV
;
A
#
# COMPACT_ATOMS: atom_id res chain seq x y z
N MET A 1 -3.05 -56.48 14.64
CA MET A 1 -3.54 -55.13 15.03
C MET A 1 -3.28 -54.19 13.87
N ILE A 2 -4.33 -53.79 13.16
CA ILE A 2 -4.24 -53.04 11.89
C ILE A 2 -4.05 -51.56 12.23
N LEU A 3 -2.91 -50.99 11.80
CA LEU A 3 -2.57 -49.58 11.95
C LEU A 3 -3.48 -48.77 11.00
N ARG A 4 -4.44 -48.01 11.56
CA ARG A 4 -5.28 -47.11 10.77
C ARG A 4 -4.51 -45.82 10.47
N SER A 5 -3.97 -45.74 9.26
CA SER A 5 -3.39 -44.49 8.73
C SER A 5 -4.52 -43.47 8.52
N ILE A 6 -4.55 -42.43 9.35
CA ILE A 6 -5.47 -41.29 9.20
C ILE A 6 -4.81 -40.33 8.18
N LEU A 7 -5.38 -40.22 6.98
CA LEU A 7 -5.03 -39.18 6.02
C LEU A 7 -5.65 -37.85 6.51
N ILE A 8 -4.82 -36.96 7.04
CA ILE A 8 -5.23 -35.59 7.35
C ILE A 8 -5.19 -34.81 6.03
N ALA A 9 -6.35 -34.61 5.41
CA ALA A 9 -6.50 -33.72 4.27
C ALA A 9 -6.38 -32.27 4.76
N THR A 10 -5.18 -31.69 4.71
CA THR A 10 -4.98 -30.27 4.97
C THR A 10 -5.62 -29.47 3.84
N SER A 11 -6.72 -28.79 4.12
CA SER A 11 -7.34 -27.84 3.19
C SER A 11 -6.37 -26.70 2.92
N LEU A 12 -5.78 -26.68 1.72
CA LEU A 12 -4.92 -25.58 1.29
C LEU A 12 -5.79 -24.35 1.03
N SER A 13 -5.77 -23.37 1.92
CA SER A 13 -6.37 -22.06 1.66
C SER A 13 -5.57 -21.38 0.55
N VAL A 14 -6.19 -21.16 -0.61
CA VAL A 14 -5.58 -20.41 -1.71
C VAL A 14 -5.54 -18.93 -1.31
N THR A 15 -4.37 -18.44 -0.92
CA THR A 15 -4.13 -17.02 -0.64
C THR A 15 -3.54 -16.35 -1.87
N LEU A 16 -4.23 -15.35 -2.41
CA LEU A 16 -3.69 -14.47 -3.44
C LEU A 16 -3.23 -13.19 -2.75
N ALA A 17 -1.94 -12.90 -2.81
CA ALA A 17 -1.35 -11.72 -2.20
C ALA A 17 -0.49 -10.98 -3.22
N GLU A 18 -0.47 -9.67 -3.10
CA GLU A 18 0.20 -8.78 -4.03
C GLU A 18 0.83 -7.62 -3.28
N PHE A 19 2.11 -7.37 -3.56
CA PHE A 19 2.90 -6.38 -2.85
C PHE A 19 3.80 -5.68 -3.86
N CYS A 20 3.96 -4.37 -3.75
CA CYS A 20 4.86 -3.63 -4.62
C CYS A 20 6.34 -3.95 -4.37
N GLY A 21 6.67 -4.54 -3.21
CA GLY A 21 8.05 -4.86 -2.84
C GLY A 21 8.87 -3.62 -2.47
N ASN A 22 10.19 -3.79 -2.40
CA ASN A 22 11.06 -2.76 -1.84
C ASN A 22 11.18 -1.53 -2.76
N ASN A 23 11.11 -0.36 -2.14
CA ASN A 23 11.24 0.96 -2.77
C ASN A 23 10.24 1.18 -3.92
N ARG A 24 9.04 0.60 -3.79
CA ARG A 24 7.94 0.82 -4.71
C ARG A 24 6.69 1.20 -3.95
N ILE A 25 5.83 1.97 -4.59
CA ILE A 25 4.57 2.46 -4.04
C ILE A 25 3.44 2.07 -4.99
N PRO A 26 2.26 1.67 -4.47
CA PRO A 26 1.10 1.48 -5.33
C PRO A 26 0.49 2.84 -5.66
N PHE A 27 0.43 3.14 -6.95
CA PHE A 27 -0.18 4.37 -7.48
C PHE A 27 -1.49 4.09 -8.24
N GLY A 28 -1.80 2.81 -8.46
CA GLY A 28 -3.04 2.40 -9.12
C GLY A 28 -3.47 0.99 -8.77
N ILE A 29 -4.66 0.61 -9.22
CA ILE A 29 -5.19 -0.75 -9.15
C ILE A 29 -5.90 -1.13 -10.44
N GLU A 30 -5.89 -2.41 -10.78
CA GLU A 30 -6.78 -3.02 -11.76
C GLU A 30 -7.67 -4.04 -11.05
N VAL A 31 -8.97 -4.00 -11.33
CA VAL A 31 -9.91 -5.03 -10.90
C VAL A 31 -10.30 -5.81 -12.15
N HIS A 32 -9.70 -6.98 -12.33
CA HIS A 32 -9.99 -7.83 -13.48
C HIS A 32 -11.46 -8.30 -13.49
N LYS A 33 -11.93 -8.76 -14.66
CA LYS A 33 -13.32 -9.21 -14.85
C LYS A 33 -13.70 -10.42 -13.98
N ASP A 34 -12.75 -11.31 -13.73
CA ASP A 34 -12.89 -12.45 -12.81
C ASP A 34 -12.89 -12.03 -11.32
N GLY A 35 -12.65 -10.75 -11.06
CA GLY A 35 -12.57 -10.16 -9.75
C GLY A 35 -11.17 -10.19 -9.17
N HIS A 36 -10.11 -10.63 -9.86
CA HIS A 36 -8.71 -10.49 -9.40
C HIS A 36 -8.35 -9.01 -9.21
N LEU A 37 -7.58 -8.67 -8.17
CA LEU A 37 -7.03 -7.32 -7.97
C LEU A 37 -5.55 -7.39 -8.35
N ALA A 38 -5.11 -6.42 -9.14
CA ALA A 38 -3.71 -6.13 -9.39
C ALA A 38 -3.37 -4.73 -8.86
N LEU A 39 -2.18 -4.54 -8.29
CA LEU A 39 -1.60 -3.27 -7.89
C LEU A 39 -0.69 -2.77 -9.01
N LEU A 40 -0.89 -1.51 -9.40
CA LEU A 40 0.03 -0.81 -10.27
C LEU A 40 1.08 -0.13 -9.39
N CYS A 41 2.33 -0.56 -9.51
CA CYS A 41 3.43 -0.14 -8.63
C CYS A 41 4.47 0.67 -9.40
N SER A 42 4.84 1.83 -8.88
CA SER A 42 5.91 2.66 -9.44
C SER A 42 7.09 2.80 -8.47
N ARG A 43 8.23 3.26 -9.00
CA ARG A 43 9.47 3.51 -8.26
C ARG A 43 9.90 4.96 -8.53
N PRO A 44 9.25 5.95 -7.90
CA PRO A 44 9.61 7.34 -8.13
C PRO A 44 11.05 7.58 -7.65
N ASN A 45 11.88 8.19 -8.51
CA ASN A 45 13.32 8.36 -8.26
C ASN A 45 13.63 9.27 -7.07
N CYS A 46 12.70 10.15 -6.68
CA CYS A 46 12.84 10.96 -5.47
C CYS A 46 12.44 10.23 -4.17
N HIS A 47 11.94 8.99 -4.26
CA HIS A 47 11.61 8.13 -3.12
C HIS A 47 12.63 6.99 -2.97
N GLU A 48 13.88 7.20 -3.41
CA GLU A 48 14.91 6.16 -3.32
C GLU A 48 15.36 5.84 -1.89
N LYS A 49 15.12 6.75 -0.94
CA LYS A 49 15.73 6.71 0.40
C LYS A 49 14.76 6.99 1.54
N ARG A 50 13.56 6.39 1.59
CA ARG A 50 12.68 6.55 2.78
C ARG A 50 11.94 5.31 3.28
N TYR A 51 11.90 5.31 4.62
CA TYR A 51 11.72 4.24 5.60
C TYR A 51 10.25 4.06 5.95
N ALA A 52 9.49 3.43 5.06
CA ALA A 52 8.16 2.99 5.45
C ALA A 52 8.30 1.68 6.22
N GLU A 53 7.71 1.64 7.41
CA GLU A 53 7.67 0.43 8.25
C GLU A 53 6.43 -0.37 7.88
N CYS A 54 6.62 -1.42 7.10
CA CYS A 54 5.53 -2.30 6.69
C CYS A 54 5.47 -3.55 7.59
N PRO A 55 4.28 -4.01 7.99
CA PRO A 55 4.14 -5.32 8.63
C PRO A 55 4.50 -6.43 7.63
N GLU A 56 4.95 -7.58 8.13
CA GLU A 56 5.31 -8.73 7.28
C GLU A 56 4.14 -9.30 6.46
N ARG A 57 2.89 -9.04 6.90
CA ARG A 57 1.67 -9.55 6.27
C ARG A 57 0.60 -8.47 6.20
N ALA A 58 -0.32 -8.63 5.26
CA ALA A 58 -1.53 -7.84 5.20
C ALA A 58 -2.51 -8.30 6.29
N LEU A 59 -2.83 -7.41 7.23
CA LEU A 59 -3.64 -7.71 8.42
C LEU A 59 -4.82 -6.76 8.59
N SER A 60 -4.78 -5.58 7.96
CA SER A 60 -5.78 -4.52 8.14
C SER A 60 -6.85 -4.59 7.07
N THR A 61 -8.10 -4.22 7.37
CA THR A 61 -9.15 -4.10 6.33
C THR A 61 -9.15 -2.73 5.63
N SER A 62 -8.43 -1.76 6.20
CA SER A 62 -8.28 -0.38 5.70
C SER A 62 -7.01 0.24 6.28
N CYS A 63 -6.37 1.16 5.55
CA CYS A 63 -5.27 1.99 6.02
C CYS A 63 -5.78 3.43 6.24
N SER A 64 -6.44 3.66 7.38
CA SER A 64 -7.12 4.93 7.67
C SER A 64 -6.24 5.97 8.37
N SER A 65 -5.00 5.64 8.72
CA SER A 65 -4.09 6.60 9.34
C SER A 65 -3.61 7.63 8.32
N ASN A 66 -3.48 8.89 8.74
CA ASN A 66 -2.83 9.94 7.95
C ASN A 66 -1.30 9.79 7.92
N THR A 67 -0.75 8.81 8.64
CA THR A 67 0.68 8.44 8.62
C THR A 67 0.95 7.15 7.85
N SER A 68 -0.05 6.55 7.19
CA SER A 68 0.11 5.24 6.55
C SER A 68 -0.33 5.23 5.11
N TRP A 69 0.25 4.34 4.31
CA TRP A 69 -0.24 4.01 2.99
C TRP A 69 -0.41 2.52 2.77
N VAL A 70 -1.11 2.15 1.68
CA VAL A 70 -1.20 0.75 1.25
C VAL A 70 0.14 0.35 0.64
N GLY A 71 0.81 -0.68 1.18
CA GLY A 71 2.02 -1.27 0.57
C GLY A 71 1.73 -2.56 -0.19
N GLY A 72 0.57 -3.15 0.03
CA GLY A 72 0.16 -4.41 -0.55
C GLY A 72 -1.21 -4.86 -0.08
N LEU A 73 -1.72 -5.93 -0.68
CA LEU A 73 -3.00 -6.51 -0.39
C LEU A 73 -2.93 -8.04 -0.35
N GLN A 74 -3.85 -8.64 0.41
CA GLN A 74 -4.06 -10.08 0.46
C GLN A 74 -5.55 -10.37 0.42
N ARG A 75 -5.89 -11.40 -0.36
CA ARG A 75 -7.23 -11.94 -0.48
C ARG A 75 -7.28 -13.32 0.13
N THR A 76 -8.27 -13.51 0.96
CA THR A 76 -8.53 -14.81 1.58
C THR A 76 -9.97 -15.20 1.30
N ILE A 77 -10.16 -16.43 0.83
CA ILE A 77 -11.49 -17.02 0.64
C ILE A 77 -12.10 -17.25 2.03
N ASP A 78 -13.32 -16.77 2.24
CA ASP A 78 -14.07 -17.17 3.41
C ASP A 78 -14.69 -18.55 3.15
N ASN A 79 -14.33 -19.57 3.93
CA ASN A 79 -14.86 -20.92 3.72
C ASN A 79 -16.39 -21.00 3.91
N HIS A 80 -17.01 -19.98 4.50
CA HIS A 80 -18.45 -19.91 4.74
C HIS A 80 -19.21 -19.03 3.73
N SER A 81 -18.52 -18.31 2.86
CA SER A 81 -19.13 -17.41 1.88
C SER A 81 -18.26 -17.37 0.63
N PHE A 82 -18.83 -17.48 -0.58
CA PHE A 82 -18.11 -17.21 -1.84
C PHE A 82 -17.61 -15.75 -1.98
N ASN A 83 -17.63 -14.98 -0.88
CA ASN A 83 -17.11 -13.64 -0.74
C ASN A 83 -15.71 -13.68 -0.10
N PHE A 84 -14.72 -13.12 -0.80
CA PHE A 84 -13.36 -13.02 -0.27
C PHE A 84 -13.21 -11.80 0.65
N ARG A 85 -12.40 -11.96 1.71
CA ARG A 85 -11.97 -10.82 2.54
C ARG A 85 -10.73 -10.17 1.95
N LEU A 86 -10.72 -8.84 1.92
CA LEU A 86 -9.58 -8.03 1.52
C LEU A 86 -8.83 -7.58 2.78
N PHE A 87 -7.55 -7.91 2.84
CA PHE A 87 -6.61 -7.40 3.83
C PHE A 87 -5.55 -6.55 3.14
N LEU A 88 -5.01 -5.57 3.86
CA LEU A 88 -4.04 -4.60 3.41
C LEU A 88 -2.82 -4.63 4.31
N MET A 89 -1.66 -4.42 3.69
CA MET A 89 -0.42 -4.12 4.36
C MET A 89 -0.32 -2.60 4.49
N CYS A 90 -0.60 -2.05 5.66
CA CYS A 90 -0.48 -0.62 5.90
C CYS A 90 0.95 -0.31 6.33
N CYS A 91 1.69 0.38 5.47
CA CYS A 91 3.06 0.79 5.76
C CYS A 91 3.04 2.15 6.46
N GLU A 92 3.67 2.23 7.63
CA GLU A 92 3.74 3.47 8.40
C GLU A 92 4.89 4.35 7.92
N TYR A 93 4.56 5.61 7.66
CA TYR A 93 5.47 6.66 7.26
C TYR A 93 5.03 7.99 7.93
N PRO A 94 5.60 8.32 9.10
CA PRO A 94 5.15 9.47 9.90
C PRO A 94 5.16 10.82 9.18
N LEU A 95 5.98 10.97 8.16
CA LEU A 95 6.10 12.21 7.40
C LEU A 95 4.95 12.42 6.42
N MET A 96 4.12 11.40 6.17
CA MET A 96 2.92 11.53 5.37
C MET A 96 1.96 12.61 5.89
N ALA A 97 1.81 12.70 7.22
CA ALA A 97 0.96 13.71 7.83
C ALA A 97 1.38 15.14 7.51
N GLN A 98 2.65 15.36 7.15
CA GLN A 98 3.19 16.68 6.84
C GLN A 98 3.34 16.93 5.33
N TYR A 99 3.75 15.91 4.57
CA TYR A 99 4.14 16.07 3.16
C TYR A 99 3.21 15.38 2.17
N GLY A 100 2.27 14.55 2.65
CA GLY A 100 1.24 13.94 1.83
C GLY A 100 0.07 14.89 1.62
N GLN A 101 -0.20 15.29 0.39
CA GLN A 101 -1.36 16.09 0.03
C GLN A 101 -2.51 15.16 -0.39
N LEU A 102 -3.66 15.23 0.29
CA LEU A 102 -4.86 14.49 -0.15
C LEU A 102 -5.35 15.02 -1.50
N MET A 103 -5.41 14.15 -2.51
CA MET A 103 -5.87 14.51 -3.86
C MET A 103 -7.30 14.05 -4.11
N PHE A 104 -7.56 12.77 -3.85
CA PHE A 104 -8.85 12.14 -4.13
C PHE A 104 -9.31 11.28 -2.96
N THR A 105 -10.63 11.27 -2.74
CA THR A 105 -11.30 10.34 -1.85
C THR A 105 -12.45 9.69 -2.59
N ASN A 106 -12.80 8.46 -2.20
CA ASN A 106 -13.93 7.74 -2.78
C ASN A 106 -13.83 7.52 -4.29
N VAL A 107 -12.60 7.29 -4.78
CA VAL A 107 -12.41 6.85 -6.17
C VAL A 107 -12.89 5.42 -6.26
N VAL A 108 -14.00 5.21 -6.98
CA VAL A 108 -14.63 3.90 -7.10
C VAL A 108 -14.06 3.15 -8.31
N VAL A 109 -13.58 1.93 -8.07
CA VAL A 109 -13.13 0.99 -9.10
C VAL A 109 -13.92 -0.31 -8.97
N ARG A 110 -14.47 -0.80 -10.08
CA ARG A 110 -15.27 -2.02 -10.16
C ARG A 110 -14.63 -3.04 -11.08
N ARG A 111 -15.22 -4.24 -11.12
CA ARG A 111 -14.77 -5.33 -12.00
C ARG A 111 -14.73 -4.89 -13.46
N GLY A 112 -13.60 -5.14 -14.11
CA GLY A 112 -13.30 -4.71 -15.48
C GLY A 112 -12.77 -3.28 -15.57
N GLU A 113 -12.60 -2.56 -14.46
CA GLU A 113 -12.09 -1.20 -14.40
C GLU A 113 -10.70 -1.17 -13.77
N PHE A 114 -9.97 -0.09 -14.05
CA PHE A 114 -8.69 0.21 -13.42
C PHE A 114 -8.66 1.69 -13.04
N PHE A 115 -7.79 2.02 -12.11
CA PHE A 115 -7.43 3.39 -11.75
C PHE A 115 -5.91 3.49 -11.74
N GLU A 116 -5.39 4.52 -12.38
CA GLU A 116 -3.97 4.83 -12.45
C GLU A 116 -3.79 6.30 -12.10
N ALA A 117 -3.03 6.57 -11.03
CA ALA A 117 -2.75 7.94 -10.61
C ALA A 117 -1.54 8.54 -11.36
N GLU A 118 -1.19 9.78 -11.05
CA GLU A 118 -0.17 10.51 -11.79
C GLU A 118 1.25 10.31 -11.22
N GLU A 119 2.21 10.12 -12.13
CA GLU A 119 3.63 10.32 -11.88
C GLU A 119 4.12 11.37 -12.88
N LYS A 120 4.55 12.53 -12.37
CA LYS A 120 4.89 13.68 -13.21
C LYS A 120 6.38 13.91 -13.22
N TYR A 121 6.95 13.90 -14.42
CA TYR A 121 8.35 14.23 -14.66
C TYR A 121 8.54 15.72 -14.95
N ASP A 122 9.78 16.18 -14.77
CA ASP A 122 10.21 17.53 -15.10
C ASP A 122 10.21 17.76 -16.63
N LYS A 123 10.72 18.90 -17.09
CA LYS A 123 10.71 19.23 -18.53
C LYS A 123 11.69 18.37 -19.35
N ASN A 124 12.66 17.76 -18.68
CA ASN A 124 13.71 16.95 -19.30
C ASN A 124 13.41 15.46 -19.24
N ASP A 125 12.34 15.06 -18.55
CA ASP A 125 11.96 13.67 -18.30
C ASP A 125 12.99 12.89 -17.46
N GLU A 126 13.80 13.61 -16.68
CA GLU A 126 14.87 13.03 -15.87
C GLU A 126 14.42 12.82 -14.42
N ASP A 127 13.77 13.83 -13.84
CA ASP A 127 13.40 13.85 -12.42
C ASP A 127 11.89 13.82 -12.22
N VAL A 128 11.42 12.98 -11.29
CA VAL A 128 10.03 13.03 -10.85
C VAL A 128 9.83 14.32 -10.04
N VAL A 129 8.82 15.10 -10.40
CA VAL A 129 8.40 16.33 -9.71
C VAL A 129 7.40 15.99 -8.60
N HIS A 130 6.43 15.15 -8.91
CA HIS A 130 5.49 14.61 -7.94
C HIS A 130 4.97 13.24 -8.37
N PHE A 131 4.50 12.48 -7.39
CA PHE A 131 3.86 11.18 -7.60
C PHE A 131 2.68 11.02 -6.66
N ASP A 132 1.69 10.29 -7.14
CA ASP A 132 0.51 9.91 -6.38
C ASP A 132 0.66 8.49 -5.83
N LEU A 133 0.03 8.23 -4.69
CA LEU A 133 0.00 6.90 -4.07
C LEU A 133 -1.36 6.59 -3.45
N ILE A 134 -1.66 5.30 -3.33
CA ILE A 134 -2.86 4.80 -2.67
C ILE A 134 -2.61 4.76 -1.17
N SER A 135 -3.20 5.71 -0.44
CA SER A 135 -3.09 5.75 1.02
C SER A 135 -4.09 4.82 1.71
N ASN A 136 -5.25 4.57 1.08
CA ASN A 136 -6.27 3.69 1.61
C ASN A 136 -7.03 3.00 0.47
N LEU A 137 -7.49 1.78 0.74
CA LEU A 137 -8.29 0.95 -0.15
C LEU A 137 -9.38 0.29 0.70
N GLN A 138 -10.64 0.38 0.30
CA GLN A 138 -11.74 -0.26 1.02
C GLN A 138 -12.63 -1.03 0.06
N LYS A 139 -12.96 -2.26 0.43
CA LYS A 139 -13.95 -3.06 -0.28
C LYS A 139 -15.35 -2.68 0.20
N GLY A 140 -16.26 -2.44 -0.73
CA GLY A 140 -17.67 -2.14 -0.46
C GLY A 140 -18.61 -2.96 -1.34
N MET A 141 -19.91 -2.83 -1.07
CA MET A 141 -20.99 -3.44 -1.84
C MET A 141 -22.12 -2.44 -1.94
N ASP A 142 -22.63 -2.20 -3.16
CA ASP A 142 -23.82 -1.39 -3.41
C ASP A 142 -24.80 -2.09 -4.36
N ASP A 143 -25.80 -1.35 -4.85
CA ASP A 143 -26.82 -1.81 -5.79
C ASP A 143 -26.23 -2.29 -7.13
N ARG A 144 -25.08 -1.76 -7.53
CA ARG A 144 -24.33 -2.16 -8.73
C ARG A 144 -23.31 -3.27 -8.46
N GLY A 145 -23.20 -3.73 -7.22
CA GLY A 145 -22.35 -4.84 -6.81
C GLY A 145 -21.09 -4.43 -6.06
N GLU A 146 -20.10 -5.32 -6.07
CA GLU A 146 -18.83 -5.14 -5.37
C GLU A 146 -18.03 -3.98 -5.99
N TYR A 147 -17.44 -3.15 -5.13
CA TYR A 147 -16.58 -2.05 -5.54
C TYR A 147 -15.41 -1.84 -4.59
N TYR A 148 -14.42 -1.09 -5.06
CA TYR A 148 -13.26 -0.68 -4.28
C TYR A 148 -13.19 0.84 -4.25
N SER A 149 -13.08 1.40 -3.05
CA SER A 149 -12.95 2.83 -2.81
C SER A 149 -11.50 3.16 -2.45
N LEU A 150 -10.87 4.06 -3.21
CA LEU A 150 -9.50 4.51 -2.98
C LEU A 150 -9.44 5.89 -2.33
N THR A 151 -8.39 6.08 -1.53
CA THR A 151 -7.90 7.40 -1.13
C THR A 151 -6.51 7.60 -1.69
N ILE A 152 -6.28 8.74 -2.35
CA ILE A 152 -5.05 9.03 -3.08
C ILE A 152 -4.37 10.25 -2.45
N HIS A 153 -3.08 10.13 -2.17
CA HIS A 153 -2.23 11.23 -1.73
C HIS A 153 -1.11 11.50 -2.72
N ARG A 154 -0.75 12.77 -2.86
CA ARG A 154 0.37 13.27 -3.68
C ARG A 154 1.55 13.63 -2.81
N TYR A 155 2.73 13.34 -3.30
CA TYR A 155 3.99 13.78 -2.75
C TYR A 155 4.76 14.60 -3.78
N TYR A 156 5.34 15.72 -3.33
CA TYR A 156 6.25 16.53 -4.14
C TYR A 156 7.69 16.25 -3.72
N CYS A 157 8.49 15.81 -4.68
CA CYS A 157 9.86 15.33 -4.44
C CYS A 157 10.74 16.35 -3.73
N GLY A 158 10.62 17.65 -4.07
CA GLY A 158 11.39 18.72 -3.41
C GLY A 158 10.85 19.19 -2.06
N GLN A 159 9.73 18.66 -1.59
CA GLN A 159 9.16 19.00 -0.28
C GLN A 159 9.45 17.93 0.77
N ILE A 160 9.64 16.68 0.36
CA ILE A 160 10.07 15.62 1.25
C ILE A 160 11.51 15.92 1.64
N PRO A 161 11.87 15.93 2.94
CA PRO A 161 13.25 16.13 3.33
C PRO A 161 14.13 15.00 2.74
N ASP A 162 15.44 15.18 2.67
CA ASP A 162 16.38 14.10 2.25
C ASP A 162 16.82 13.23 3.44
N SER A 163 17.03 13.84 4.60
CA SER A 163 17.32 13.17 5.87
C SER A 163 16.07 13.10 6.75
N PRO A 164 15.76 11.96 7.43
CA PRO A 164 14.67 11.93 8.38
C PRO A 164 14.84 13.05 9.42
N PRO A 165 13.77 13.79 9.77
CA PRO A 165 13.90 14.88 10.72
C PRO A 165 14.35 14.35 12.09
N GLU A 166 15.02 15.20 12.86
CA GLU A 166 15.65 14.80 14.12
C GLU A 166 14.65 14.16 15.12
N TRP A 167 13.40 14.63 15.16
CA TRP A 167 12.36 14.03 15.99
C TRP A 167 12.03 12.58 15.60
N TYR A 168 12.13 12.23 14.31
CA TYR A 168 11.90 10.87 13.81
C TYR A 168 13.11 9.98 14.16
N LEU A 169 14.33 10.50 13.98
CA LEU A 169 15.56 9.82 14.37
C LEU A 169 15.60 9.54 15.88
N LYS A 170 15.16 10.49 16.72
CA LYS A 170 15.07 10.30 18.19
C LYS A 170 14.13 9.17 18.62
N LYS A 171 13.11 8.86 17.81
CA LYS A 171 12.15 7.78 18.09
C LYS A 171 12.72 6.40 17.72
N ASN A 172 13.71 6.35 16.85
CA ASN A 172 14.28 5.12 16.30
C ASN A 172 15.68 4.86 16.87
N TRP A 173 15.81 3.77 17.62
CA TRP A 173 17.09 3.34 18.20
C TRP A 173 17.98 2.65 17.15
N PRO A 174 19.32 2.87 17.13
CA PRO A 174 20.08 3.82 17.94
C PRO A 174 20.12 5.24 17.33
N PHE A 175 19.91 6.25 18.18
CA PHE A 175 20.07 7.66 17.81
C PHE A 175 21.45 8.16 18.23
N TRP A 176 22.23 8.67 17.29
CA TRP A 176 23.49 9.37 17.55
C TRP A 176 23.29 10.83 17.15
N PRO A 177 23.27 11.79 18.10
CA PRO A 177 23.24 13.20 17.73
C PRO A 177 24.52 13.54 16.95
N GLU A 178 24.39 14.22 15.81
CA GLU A 178 25.52 14.80 15.10
C GLU A 178 26.33 15.65 16.09
N MET A 179 27.60 15.30 16.32
CA MET A 179 28.46 16.09 17.19
C MET A 179 28.70 17.43 16.51
N THR A 180 28.10 18.50 17.02
CA THR A 180 28.47 19.86 16.63
C THR A 180 29.94 20.06 16.97
N THR A 181 30.80 20.09 15.95
CA THR A 181 32.18 20.54 16.09
C THR A 181 32.13 22.03 16.45
N VAL A 182 32.33 22.33 17.73
CA VAL A 182 32.61 23.69 18.22
C VAL A 182 34.06 24.02 17.92
#